data_AF-A0A7V9CS96-F1
#
_entry.id   AF-A0A7V9CS96-F1
#
_cell.length_a   1.000
_cell.length_b   1.000
_cell.length_c   1.000
_cell.angle_alpha   90.00
_cell.angle_beta   90.00
_cell.angle_gamma   90.00
#
_symmetry.space_group_name_H-M   'P 1'
#
loop_
_entity.id
_entity.type
_entity.pdbx_description
1 polymer ?
#
loop_
_entity_poly.entity_id
_entity_poly.type
_entity_poly.pdbx_seq_one_letter_code
_entity_poly.pdbx_strand_id
1 'polypeptide(L)'
;MSALRLGAVVAALGTALALAGVARAGEQTLTFRSASVTVAPYGVHQTAMLIPSPGVDGYVVGVSADVVDRSGAPEPITNVMLHHVVFAKLGYPDATCSQVRGYDGRQLGLGAERFFAEGEERTEVVLPAGYGYPNKGTDRWAMVFMLMNHRKLAETVSVQYTVRYVTDETLVSVRPYWFDVRNCSADPIFSVPGTGKQFSTFARSSELVMPESGRFVAGGAHLHGGGLKLELSSGTCGVPLFTSEPTWGLPLVRPVMHEPGPKHMTTFSAAPGIPIFAGDRVRLRATYDNSLPHTRVMGIMLLYLAPGPVTACERVPTLPADPLSSPSAPPRVVLPLLKQPRGPARLVLSTFVSDFQYGADRVSLKRGSTFRWQFAGPSRHDVTLASGPVGFASESLAQGSFRFRFTKAGTYRLFCSLHPTQMTQIITVR
;
A
#
# COMPACT_ATOMS: atom_id res chain seq x y z
N MET A 1 19.76 43.69 -67.50
CA MET A 1 20.85 42.75 -67.22
C MET A 1 21.22 42.89 -65.75
N SER A 2 20.67 42.06 -64.87
CA SER A 2 21.07 42.00 -63.46
C SER A 2 20.91 40.58 -62.94
N ALA A 3 21.99 40.09 -62.33
CA ALA A 3 22.29 38.71 -62.02
C ALA A 3 21.47 38.12 -60.86
N LEU A 4 21.13 36.83 -60.99
CA LEU A 4 20.62 35.98 -59.92
C LEU A 4 21.71 35.72 -58.86
N ARG A 5 21.36 35.87 -57.58
CA ARG A 5 22.14 35.35 -56.45
C ARG A 5 21.61 33.97 -56.06
N LEU A 6 22.48 32.95 -56.14
CA LEU A 6 22.28 31.65 -55.51
C LEU A 6 22.51 31.78 -53.99
N GLY A 7 21.53 31.36 -53.18
CA GLY A 7 21.70 31.07 -51.76
C GLY A 7 21.58 29.57 -51.53
N ALA A 8 22.68 28.92 -51.13
CA ALA A 8 22.71 27.51 -50.76
C ALA A 8 22.12 27.30 -49.36
N VAL A 9 21.11 26.44 -49.24
CA VAL A 9 20.58 25.96 -47.96
C VAL A 9 21.36 24.71 -47.57
N VAL A 10 22.14 24.80 -46.49
CA VAL A 10 22.77 23.63 -45.85
C VAL A 10 21.77 23.06 -44.85
N ALA A 11 21.16 21.92 -45.17
CA ALA A 11 20.34 21.16 -44.23
C ALA A 11 21.27 20.28 -43.37
N ALA A 12 21.44 20.65 -42.10
CA ALA A 12 22.13 19.81 -41.11
C ALA A 12 21.19 18.68 -40.65
N LEU A 13 21.43 17.46 -41.13
CA LEU A 13 20.82 16.24 -40.61
C LEU A 13 21.51 15.88 -39.27
N GLY A 14 20.88 16.25 -38.16
CA GLY A 14 21.27 15.76 -36.83
C GLY A 14 20.82 14.31 -36.65
N THR A 15 21.77 13.38 -36.66
CA THR A 15 21.55 11.99 -36.26
C THR A 15 21.32 11.93 -34.75
N ALA A 16 20.06 11.74 -34.34
CA ALA A 16 19.73 11.36 -32.98
C ALA A 16 20.23 9.92 -32.72
N LEU A 17 21.35 9.77 -32.03
CA LEU A 17 21.73 8.49 -31.45
C LEU A 17 20.74 8.14 -30.34
N ALA A 18 19.75 7.32 -30.67
CA ALA A 18 19.00 6.59 -29.67
C ALA A 18 19.97 5.62 -28.98
N LEU A 19 20.25 5.85 -27.69
CA LEU A 19 20.87 4.85 -26.83
C LEU A 19 19.87 3.68 -26.71
N ALA A 20 19.99 2.69 -27.60
CA ALA A 20 19.32 1.42 -27.45
C ALA A 20 19.83 0.79 -26.14
N GLY A 21 18.96 0.68 -25.14
CA GLY A 21 19.26 -0.08 -23.93
C GLY A 21 19.68 -1.49 -24.33
N VAL A 22 20.78 -1.98 -23.75
CA VAL A 22 21.27 -3.34 -24.00
C VAL A 22 20.19 -4.30 -23.51
N ALA A 23 19.43 -4.89 -24.43
CA ALA A 23 18.50 -5.95 -24.10
C ALA A 23 19.32 -7.12 -23.53
N ARG A 24 18.96 -7.58 -22.33
CA ARG A 24 19.57 -8.77 -21.73
C ARG A 24 19.27 -10.00 -22.59
N ALA A 25 20.25 -10.88 -22.74
CA ALA A 25 19.97 -12.18 -23.32
C ALA A 25 19.00 -12.94 -22.38
N GLY A 26 17.92 -13.49 -22.93
CA GLY A 26 16.96 -14.28 -22.14
C GLY A 26 16.00 -13.49 -21.23
N GLU A 27 16.01 -12.14 -21.24
CA GLU A 27 14.95 -11.38 -20.58
C GLU A 27 13.68 -11.35 -21.44
N GLN A 28 12.55 -11.70 -20.83
CA GLN A 28 11.23 -11.74 -21.45
C GLN A 28 10.20 -11.00 -20.60
N THR A 29 9.17 -10.52 -21.26
CA THR A 29 8.01 -9.90 -20.61
C THR A 29 6.84 -10.87 -20.66
N LEU A 30 6.42 -11.35 -19.49
CA LEU A 30 5.30 -12.27 -19.32
C LEU A 30 4.09 -11.50 -18.80
N THR A 31 2.93 -11.69 -19.42
CA THR A 31 1.66 -11.11 -18.95
C THR A 31 0.75 -12.21 -18.44
N PHE A 32 0.27 -12.05 -17.21
CA PHE A 32 -0.64 -12.99 -16.57
C PHE A 32 -1.91 -12.27 -16.12
N ARG A 33 -2.96 -13.05 -15.88
CA ARG A 33 -4.26 -12.54 -15.42
C ARG A 33 -4.82 -13.46 -14.34
N SER A 34 -5.39 -12.85 -13.30
CA SER A 34 -6.13 -13.58 -12.26
C SER A 34 -7.44 -14.15 -12.79
N ALA A 35 -8.11 -14.99 -11.99
CA ALA A 35 -9.54 -15.21 -12.19
C ALA A 35 -10.30 -13.88 -12.02
N SER A 36 -11.39 -13.71 -12.78
CA SER A 36 -12.23 -12.53 -12.69
C SER A 36 -12.99 -12.50 -11.36
N VAL A 37 -13.17 -11.29 -10.82
CA VAL A 37 -13.99 -11.02 -9.64
C VAL A 37 -15.06 -9.99 -9.96
N THR A 38 -16.24 -10.16 -9.37
CA THR A 38 -17.31 -9.18 -9.46
C THR A 38 -17.33 -8.32 -8.20
N VAL A 39 -17.19 -7.01 -8.38
CA VAL A 39 -17.27 -6.02 -7.30
C VAL A 39 -18.62 -5.33 -7.36
N ALA A 40 -19.39 -5.41 -6.27
CA ALA A 40 -20.71 -4.79 -6.17
C ALA A 40 -20.67 -3.27 -6.42
N PRO A 41 -21.80 -2.62 -6.79
CA PRO A 41 -21.88 -1.17 -6.91
C PRO A 41 -21.36 -0.46 -5.66
N TYR A 42 -20.45 0.49 -5.83
CA TYR A 42 -19.85 1.21 -4.70
C TYR A 42 -19.26 0.30 -3.60
N GLY A 43 -18.84 -0.90 -4.00
CA GLY A 43 -18.41 -1.96 -3.12
C GLY A 43 -16.90 -2.01 -2.98
N VAL A 44 -16.46 -2.55 -1.84
CA VAL A 44 -15.07 -2.92 -1.58
C VAL A 44 -14.97 -4.43 -1.59
N HIS A 45 -14.09 -4.99 -2.42
CA HIS A 45 -13.85 -6.41 -2.51
C HIS A 45 -12.44 -6.73 -2.02
N GLN A 46 -12.33 -7.35 -0.85
CA GLN A 46 -11.06 -7.70 -0.23
C GLN A 46 -10.96 -9.21 0.00
N THR A 47 -10.09 -9.88 -0.75
CA THR A 47 -9.93 -11.33 -0.69
C THR A 47 -8.51 -11.79 -1.04
N ALA A 48 -8.29 -13.10 -0.96
CA ALA A 48 -7.09 -13.77 -1.42
C ALA A 48 -7.43 -14.80 -2.50
N MET A 49 -6.53 -15.02 -3.45
CA MET A 49 -6.67 -16.11 -4.43
C MET A 49 -5.32 -16.58 -4.97
N LEU A 50 -5.31 -17.79 -5.52
CA LEU A 50 -4.20 -18.29 -6.33
C LEU A 50 -4.14 -17.52 -7.64
N ILE A 51 -2.93 -17.26 -8.11
CA ILE A 51 -2.67 -16.62 -9.41
C ILE A 51 -1.66 -17.44 -10.20
N PRO A 52 -1.63 -17.29 -11.54
CA PRO A 52 -0.58 -17.89 -12.35
C PRO A 52 0.83 -17.49 -11.89
N SER A 53 1.83 -18.27 -12.30
CA SER A 53 3.25 -17.99 -12.08
C SER A 53 4.03 -18.45 -13.31
N PRO A 54 5.27 -17.97 -13.51
CA PRO A 54 6.14 -18.49 -14.56
C PRO A 54 6.37 -20.00 -14.38
N GLY A 55 6.11 -20.77 -15.44
CA GLY A 55 6.17 -22.25 -15.42
C GLY A 55 7.56 -22.85 -15.66
N VAL A 56 8.61 -22.02 -15.68
CA VAL A 56 10.01 -22.43 -15.88
C VAL A 56 10.89 -21.76 -14.83
N ASP A 57 12.00 -22.42 -14.49
CA ASP A 57 12.99 -21.87 -13.55
C ASP A 57 13.62 -20.58 -14.11
N GLY A 58 13.87 -19.62 -13.24
CA GLY A 58 14.42 -18.32 -13.62
C GLY A 58 14.33 -17.29 -12.52
N TYR A 59 14.33 -16.02 -12.91
CA TYR A 59 14.34 -14.88 -12.00
C TYR A 59 13.32 -13.83 -12.41
N VAL A 60 12.51 -13.40 -11.45
CA VAL A 60 11.72 -12.18 -11.58
C VAL A 60 12.65 -10.98 -11.39
N VAL A 61 12.74 -10.12 -12.40
CA VAL A 61 13.55 -8.88 -12.35
C VAL A 61 12.69 -7.62 -12.33
N GLY A 62 11.39 -7.75 -12.59
CA GLY A 62 10.43 -6.69 -12.35
C GLY A 62 8.99 -7.17 -12.38
N VAL A 63 8.11 -6.44 -11.68
CA VAL A 63 6.68 -6.72 -11.58
C VAL A 63 5.90 -5.41 -11.52
N SER A 64 4.79 -5.34 -12.25
CA SER A 64 3.75 -4.32 -12.11
C SER A 64 2.38 -4.96 -12.22
N ALA A 65 1.35 -4.35 -11.61
CA ALA A 65 -0.03 -4.82 -11.73
C ALA A 65 -1.01 -3.71 -12.14
N ASP A 66 -2.10 -4.17 -12.73
CA ASP A 66 -3.15 -3.36 -13.34
C ASP A 66 -4.49 -4.07 -13.15
N VAL A 67 -5.57 -3.30 -13.29
CA VAL A 67 -6.92 -3.85 -13.38
C VAL A 67 -7.35 -3.81 -14.84
N VAL A 68 -7.95 -4.90 -15.30
CA VAL A 68 -8.53 -4.99 -16.65
C VAL A 68 -9.96 -5.50 -16.58
N ASP A 69 -10.77 -5.07 -17.55
CA ASP A 69 -12.14 -5.55 -17.71
C ASP A 69 -12.21 -6.98 -18.29
N ARG A 70 -13.42 -7.47 -18.58
CA ARG A 70 -13.63 -8.80 -19.17
C ARG A 70 -13.01 -8.99 -20.55
N SER A 71 -12.85 -7.91 -21.32
CA SER A 71 -12.20 -7.94 -22.64
C SER A 71 -10.68 -7.88 -22.54
N GLY A 72 -10.14 -7.53 -21.37
CA GLY A 72 -8.72 -7.28 -21.14
C GLY A 72 -8.31 -5.84 -21.39
N ALA A 73 -9.26 -4.91 -21.57
CA ALA A 73 -8.97 -3.49 -21.67
C ALA A 73 -8.58 -2.93 -20.29
N PRO A 74 -7.64 -1.98 -20.21
CA PRO A 74 -7.30 -1.32 -18.94
C PRO A 74 -8.53 -0.70 -18.28
N GLU A 75 -8.75 -1.04 -17.00
CA GLU A 75 -9.82 -0.49 -16.19
C GLU A 75 -9.31 0.79 -15.50
N PRO A 76 -9.92 1.96 -15.74
CA PRO A 76 -9.49 3.19 -15.11
C PRO A 76 -9.65 3.13 -13.58
N ILE A 77 -8.68 3.69 -12.84
CA ILE A 77 -8.75 3.82 -11.38
C ILE A 77 -10.01 4.56 -10.90
N THR A 78 -10.58 5.44 -11.73
CA THR A 78 -11.82 6.16 -11.44
C THR A 78 -13.08 5.29 -11.48
N ASN A 79 -12.98 4.08 -12.05
CA ASN A 79 -14.06 3.11 -12.15
C ASN A 79 -13.88 2.00 -11.12
N VAL A 80 -12.84 1.17 -11.28
CA VAL A 80 -12.46 0.14 -10.31
C VAL A 80 -11.00 0.36 -9.94
N MET A 81 -10.80 0.78 -8.71
CA MET A 81 -9.48 1.07 -8.17
C MET A 81 -8.85 -0.18 -7.59
N LEU A 82 -7.60 -0.45 -7.97
CA LEU A 82 -6.72 -1.31 -7.19
C LEU A 82 -6.21 -0.50 -6.00
N HIS A 83 -6.83 -0.71 -4.83
CA HIS A 83 -6.46 0.06 -3.64
C HIS A 83 -5.17 -0.51 -3.02
N HIS A 84 -5.03 -1.83 -3.00
CA HIS A 84 -3.76 -2.50 -2.70
C HIS A 84 -3.76 -3.93 -3.25
N VAL A 85 -2.59 -4.44 -3.59
CA VAL A 85 -2.33 -5.85 -3.89
C VAL A 85 -0.99 -6.27 -3.30
N VAL A 86 -0.92 -7.51 -2.85
CA VAL A 86 0.29 -8.15 -2.33
C VAL A 86 0.37 -9.53 -2.95
N PHE A 87 1.47 -9.83 -3.64
CA PHE A 87 1.77 -11.17 -4.11
C PHE A 87 2.65 -11.90 -3.13
N ALA A 88 2.38 -13.19 -2.97
CA ALA A 88 3.14 -14.07 -2.12
C ALA A 88 3.43 -15.40 -2.82
N LYS A 89 4.63 -15.92 -2.61
CA LYS A 89 5.03 -17.25 -3.05
C LYS A 89 4.72 -18.25 -1.94
N LEU A 90 3.89 -19.24 -2.24
CA LEU A 90 3.39 -20.22 -1.27
C LEU A 90 4.43 -21.30 -0.97
N GLY A 91 4.47 -21.75 0.28
CA GLY A 91 5.40 -22.79 0.75
C GLY A 91 6.79 -22.29 1.12
N TYR A 92 7.01 -20.97 1.05
CA TYR A 92 8.27 -20.33 1.43
C TYR A 92 8.09 -19.47 2.68
N PRO A 93 9.10 -19.40 3.57
CA PRO A 93 9.02 -18.57 4.76
C PRO A 93 9.14 -17.09 4.42
N ASP A 94 8.27 -16.27 4.98
CA ASP A 94 8.42 -14.81 4.94
C ASP A 94 9.64 -14.36 5.77
N ALA A 95 10.46 -13.47 5.22
CA ALA A 95 11.69 -13.03 5.88
C ALA A 95 11.47 -12.20 7.16
N THR A 96 10.26 -11.66 7.34
CA THR A 96 9.95 -10.72 8.41
C THR A 96 8.98 -11.28 9.44
N CYS A 97 8.05 -12.14 9.03
CA CYS A 97 6.99 -12.66 9.88
C CYS A 97 6.87 -14.18 9.75
N SER A 98 7.21 -14.93 10.80
CA SER A 98 6.91 -16.37 10.86
C SER A 98 5.43 -16.64 11.20
N GLN A 99 4.79 -15.70 11.90
CA GLN A 99 3.37 -15.72 12.23
C GLN A 99 2.76 -14.36 11.95
N VAL A 100 1.48 -14.35 11.58
CA VAL A 100 0.67 -13.14 11.40
C VAL A 100 -0.57 -13.24 12.28
N ARG A 101 -0.88 -12.14 12.98
CA ARG A 101 -2.14 -12.01 13.69
C ARG A 101 -3.28 -11.84 12.68
N GLY A 102 -4.15 -12.84 12.59
CA GLY A 102 -5.33 -12.83 11.74
C GLY A 102 -6.41 -11.85 12.19
N TYR A 103 -7.43 -11.67 11.34
CA TYR A 103 -8.60 -10.81 11.61
C TYR A 103 -9.46 -11.29 12.80
N ASP A 104 -9.35 -12.56 13.19
CA ASP A 104 -9.98 -13.14 14.38
C ASP A 104 -9.11 -13.01 15.64
N GLY A 105 -7.94 -12.38 15.52
CA GLY A 105 -6.96 -12.18 16.58
C GLY A 105 -6.05 -13.39 16.84
N ARG A 106 -6.23 -14.52 16.16
CA ARG A 106 -5.36 -15.70 16.31
C ARG A 106 -4.04 -15.51 15.56
N GLN A 107 -2.97 -16.11 16.06
CA GLN A 107 -1.71 -16.18 15.34
C GLN A 107 -1.76 -17.32 14.32
N LEU A 108 -1.46 -17.01 13.07
CA LEU A 108 -1.44 -17.96 11.95
C LEU A 108 -0.02 -18.03 11.40
N GLY A 109 0.50 -19.24 11.18
CA GLY A 109 1.79 -19.41 10.51
C GLY A 109 1.73 -18.83 9.10
N LEU A 110 2.67 -17.94 8.76
CA LEU A 110 2.75 -17.38 7.42
C LEU A 110 3.59 -18.31 6.54
N GLY A 111 2.92 -19.31 5.95
CA GLY A 111 3.55 -20.25 5.00
C GLY A 111 3.72 -19.69 3.59
N ALA A 112 3.96 -18.38 3.45
CA ALA A 112 4.12 -17.72 2.17
C ALA A 112 5.03 -16.48 2.28
N GLU A 113 5.95 -16.31 1.32
CA GLU A 113 6.86 -15.18 1.26
C GLU A 113 6.25 -14.06 0.41
N ARG A 114 5.99 -12.89 1.01
CA ARG A 114 5.53 -11.71 0.27
C ARG A 114 6.68 -11.13 -0.53
N PHE A 115 6.50 -10.97 -1.84
CA PHE A 115 7.59 -10.57 -2.73
C PHE A 115 7.25 -9.42 -3.68
N PHE A 116 5.99 -8.98 -3.75
CA PHE A 116 5.57 -7.81 -4.53
C PHE A 116 4.34 -7.18 -3.87
N ALA A 117 4.25 -5.86 -3.90
CA ALA A 117 3.04 -5.13 -3.51
C ALA A 117 2.99 -3.75 -4.14
N GLU A 118 1.77 -3.27 -4.36
CA GLU A 118 1.47 -1.91 -4.78
C GLU A 118 0.07 -1.51 -4.28
N GLY A 119 -0.22 -0.22 -4.32
CA GLY A 119 -1.56 0.34 -4.17
C GLY A 119 -1.85 1.42 -5.21
N GLU A 120 -2.58 2.45 -4.79
CA GLU A 120 -2.89 3.61 -5.64
C GLU A 120 -1.64 4.28 -6.24
N GLU A 121 -0.49 4.15 -5.56
CA GLU A 121 0.80 4.66 -6.00
C GLU A 121 1.43 3.88 -7.17
N ARG A 122 0.88 2.70 -7.53
CA ARG A 122 1.34 1.83 -8.64
C ARG A 122 2.85 1.57 -8.61
N THR A 123 3.34 1.21 -7.43
CA THR A 123 4.77 0.92 -7.22
C THR A 123 5.18 -0.30 -8.04
N GLU A 124 6.07 -0.10 -8.99
CA GLU A 124 6.70 -1.21 -9.71
C GLU A 124 7.91 -1.76 -8.96
N VAL A 125 8.14 -3.06 -9.09
CA VAL A 125 9.44 -3.64 -8.74
C VAL A 125 10.34 -3.56 -9.95
N VAL A 126 11.50 -2.94 -9.77
CA VAL A 126 12.56 -2.86 -10.78
C VAL A 126 13.87 -3.23 -10.11
N LEU A 127 14.31 -4.48 -10.25
CA LEU A 127 15.60 -4.91 -9.71
C LEU A 127 16.75 -4.40 -10.59
N PRO A 128 17.88 -3.99 -10.00
CA PRO A 128 19.00 -3.54 -10.78
C PRO A 128 19.62 -4.69 -11.57
N ALA A 129 20.35 -4.32 -12.62
CA ALA A 129 21.12 -5.23 -13.44
C ALA A 129 21.92 -6.26 -12.63
N GLY A 130 21.75 -7.55 -12.94
CA GLY A 130 22.47 -8.66 -12.30
C GLY A 130 21.79 -9.26 -11.06
N TYR A 131 20.63 -8.72 -10.66
CA TYR A 131 19.86 -9.18 -9.51
C TYR A 131 18.49 -9.71 -9.92
N GLY A 132 17.99 -10.70 -9.19
CA GLY A 132 16.71 -11.34 -9.50
C GLY A 132 16.07 -12.01 -8.30
N TYR A 133 14.74 -11.98 -8.21
CA TYR A 133 14.00 -12.79 -7.24
C TYR A 133 13.81 -14.20 -7.84
N PRO A 134 14.43 -15.24 -7.26
CA PRO A 134 14.42 -16.58 -7.85
C PRO A 134 13.00 -17.13 -7.91
N ASN A 135 12.66 -17.86 -8.97
CA ASN A 135 11.39 -18.55 -9.13
C ASN A 135 11.63 -19.90 -9.81
N LYS A 136 11.03 -20.96 -9.26
CA LYS A 136 10.99 -22.28 -9.88
C LYS A 136 9.73 -22.41 -10.72
N GLY A 137 9.78 -23.19 -11.80
CA GLY A 137 8.59 -23.50 -12.61
C GLY A 137 7.48 -24.23 -11.84
N THR A 138 7.80 -24.79 -10.66
CA THR A 138 6.86 -25.43 -9.74
C THR A 138 6.34 -24.50 -8.63
N ASP A 139 6.85 -23.27 -8.53
CA ASP A 139 6.42 -22.31 -7.51
C ASP A 139 4.98 -21.89 -7.76
N ARG A 140 4.22 -21.78 -6.67
CA ARG A 140 2.82 -21.35 -6.70
C ARG A 140 2.69 -19.97 -6.08
N TRP A 141 2.02 -19.08 -6.79
CA TRP A 141 1.79 -17.71 -6.32
C TRP A 141 0.34 -17.53 -5.87
N ALA A 142 0.16 -16.66 -4.89
CA ALA A 142 -1.14 -16.16 -4.47
C ALA A 142 -1.08 -14.64 -4.37
N MET A 143 -2.24 -14.01 -4.38
CA MET A 143 -2.36 -12.60 -4.06
C MET A 143 -3.41 -12.36 -2.99
N VAL A 144 -3.20 -11.33 -2.18
CA VAL A 144 -4.22 -10.67 -1.37
C VAL A 144 -4.42 -9.29 -1.96
N PHE A 145 -5.66 -8.88 -2.18
CA PHE A 145 -5.94 -7.62 -2.86
C PHE A 145 -7.23 -6.97 -2.35
N MET A 146 -7.34 -5.67 -2.60
CA MET A 146 -8.54 -4.87 -2.36
C MET A 146 -8.87 -4.07 -3.61
N LEU A 147 -10.06 -4.31 -4.15
CA LEU A 147 -10.65 -3.49 -5.21
C LEU A 147 -11.75 -2.61 -4.67
N MET A 148 -11.85 -1.40 -5.18
CA MET A 148 -12.93 -0.47 -4.86
C MET A 148 -13.65 -0.07 -6.14
N ASN A 149 -14.92 -0.45 -6.26
CA ASN A 149 -15.74 -0.06 -7.41
C ASN A 149 -16.41 1.28 -7.12
N HIS A 150 -16.06 2.33 -7.86
CA HIS A 150 -16.63 3.67 -7.75
C HIS A 150 -17.83 3.90 -8.66
N ARG A 151 -18.33 2.85 -9.33
CA ARG A 151 -19.50 2.91 -10.22
C ARG A 151 -20.76 2.41 -9.52
N LYS A 152 -21.90 2.89 -10.03
CA LYS A 152 -23.25 2.48 -9.60
C LYS A 152 -23.67 1.09 -10.12
N LEU A 153 -22.83 0.45 -10.91
CA LEU A 153 -23.06 -0.87 -11.50
C LEU A 153 -22.05 -1.86 -10.93
N ALA A 154 -22.42 -3.14 -10.87
CA ALA A 154 -21.47 -4.18 -10.55
C ALA A 154 -20.47 -4.30 -11.71
N GLU A 155 -19.18 -4.30 -11.40
CA GLU A 155 -18.12 -4.44 -12.39
C GLU A 155 -17.44 -5.79 -12.22
N THR A 156 -17.04 -6.41 -13.33
CA THR A 156 -16.29 -7.67 -13.30
C THR A 156 -14.95 -7.47 -13.96
N VAL A 157 -13.90 -7.61 -13.17
CA VAL A 157 -12.54 -7.26 -13.55
C VAL A 157 -11.57 -8.37 -13.16
N SER A 158 -10.37 -8.31 -13.69
CA SER A 158 -9.24 -9.15 -13.27
C SER A 158 -8.05 -8.27 -12.89
N VAL A 159 -7.19 -8.77 -12.01
CA VAL A 159 -5.85 -8.21 -11.84
C VAL A 159 -4.98 -8.81 -12.96
N GLN A 160 -4.47 -7.95 -13.83
CA GLN A 160 -3.46 -8.30 -14.82
C GLN A 160 -2.11 -7.83 -14.29
N TYR A 161 -1.07 -8.61 -14.48
CA TYR A 161 0.27 -8.23 -14.05
C TYR A 161 1.30 -8.62 -15.08
N THR A 162 2.34 -7.79 -15.16
CA THR A 162 3.46 -7.95 -16.07
C THR A 162 4.67 -8.34 -15.26
N VAL A 163 5.33 -9.42 -15.66
CA VAL A 163 6.54 -9.95 -15.03
C VAL A 163 7.68 -9.87 -16.03
N ARG A 164 8.70 -9.07 -15.74
CA ARG A 164 9.99 -9.14 -16.44
C ARG A 164 10.77 -10.30 -15.85
N TYR A 165 11.17 -11.25 -16.69
CA TYR A 165 11.66 -12.56 -16.29
C TYR A 165 12.92 -12.96 -17.05
N VAL A 166 13.87 -13.62 -16.39
CA VAL A 166 15.14 -14.08 -16.98
C VAL A 166 15.30 -15.59 -16.75
N THR A 167 15.56 -16.37 -17.80
CA THR A 167 15.67 -17.85 -17.73
C THR A 167 17.07 -18.40 -18.00
N ASP A 168 17.86 -17.72 -18.84
CA ASP A 168 19.13 -18.26 -19.37
C ASP A 168 20.38 -17.64 -18.73
N GLU A 169 20.21 -17.00 -17.57
CA GLU A 169 21.30 -16.37 -16.81
C GLU A 169 21.17 -16.71 -15.32
N THR A 170 22.30 -16.88 -14.64
CA THR A 170 22.32 -16.94 -13.17
C THR A 170 22.49 -15.54 -12.61
N LEU A 171 21.48 -15.05 -11.91
CA LEU A 171 21.49 -13.74 -11.26
C LEU A 171 21.81 -13.87 -9.77
N VAL A 172 22.23 -12.76 -9.15
CA VAL A 172 22.33 -12.66 -7.69
C VAL A 172 20.92 -12.65 -7.12
N SER A 173 20.57 -13.72 -6.41
CA SER A 173 19.27 -13.85 -5.75
C SER A 173 19.03 -12.75 -4.73
N VAL A 174 17.85 -12.14 -4.79
CA VAL A 174 17.36 -11.23 -3.75
C VAL A 174 16.28 -11.89 -2.91
N ARG A 175 16.20 -11.49 -1.65
CA ARG A 175 15.17 -11.88 -0.69
C ARG A 175 14.33 -10.67 -0.29
N PRO A 176 13.00 -10.71 -0.43
CA PRO A 176 12.13 -9.62 -0.03
C PRO A 176 11.97 -9.54 1.49
N TYR A 177 12.03 -8.31 2.02
CA TYR A 177 11.78 -7.97 3.41
C TYR A 177 10.61 -6.98 3.49
N TRP A 178 9.55 -7.39 4.18
CA TRP A 178 8.37 -6.58 4.42
C TRP A 178 8.46 -5.84 5.77
N PHE A 179 8.73 -4.56 5.74
CA PHE A 179 8.68 -3.70 6.91
C PHE A 179 7.30 -3.06 7.03
N ASP A 180 6.72 -3.11 8.22
CA ASP A 180 5.43 -2.51 8.53
C ASP A 180 5.44 -1.97 9.96
N VAL A 181 4.96 -0.74 10.18
CA VAL A 181 4.86 -0.11 11.50
C VAL A 181 3.88 -0.79 12.45
N ARG A 182 2.98 -1.65 11.95
CA ARG A 182 2.11 -2.52 12.76
C ARG A 182 2.68 -3.91 12.96
N ASN A 183 3.48 -4.35 12.01
CA ASN A 183 4.23 -5.61 11.91
C ASN A 183 3.40 -6.88 12.15
N CYS A 184 3.50 -7.84 11.23
CA CYS A 184 2.90 -9.17 11.36
C CYS A 184 1.40 -9.17 11.75
N SER A 185 0.62 -8.25 11.16
CA SER A 185 -0.84 -8.14 11.33
C SER A 185 -1.52 -8.28 9.97
N ALA A 186 -2.62 -9.05 9.92
CA ALA A 186 -3.46 -9.16 8.72
C ALA A 186 -4.23 -7.85 8.44
N ASP A 187 -4.42 -7.01 9.45
CA ASP A 187 -4.94 -5.64 9.31
C ASP A 187 -3.83 -4.64 9.72
N PRO A 188 -2.92 -4.26 8.80
CA PRO A 188 -1.71 -3.47 9.11
C PRO A 188 -2.01 -1.96 9.22
N ILE A 189 -3.12 -1.61 9.88
CA ILE A 189 -3.60 -0.22 9.96
C ILE A 189 -3.33 0.44 11.31
N PHE A 190 -3.24 1.76 11.30
CA PHE A 190 -3.36 2.62 12.49
C PHE A 190 -4.20 3.87 12.21
N SER A 191 -4.35 4.73 13.22
CA SER A 191 -5.03 6.02 13.08
C SER A 191 -4.17 7.15 13.64
N VAL A 192 -4.16 8.26 12.93
CA VAL A 192 -3.65 9.55 13.36
C VAL A 192 -4.80 10.30 14.04
N PRO A 193 -4.64 10.73 15.31
CA PRO A 193 -5.72 11.39 16.03
C PRO A 193 -6.19 12.71 15.40
N GLY A 194 -5.32 13.44 14.70
CA GLY A 194 -5.68 14.70 14.07
C GLY A 194 -5.99 15.82 15.05
N THR A 195 -5.26 15.83 16.16
CA THR A 195 -5.54 16.73 17.29
C THR A 195 -4.46 17.78 17.50
N GLY A 196 -3.45 17.79 16.65
CA GLY A 196 -2.35 18.73 16.70
C GLY A 196 -2.68 20.02 15.94
N LYS A 197 -1.76 20.99 16.06
CA LYS A 197 -1.84 22.26 15.33
C LYS A 197 -1.48 22.04 13.84
N GLN A 198 -1.71 23.05 13.01
CA GLN A 198 -1.23 23.05 11.63
C GLN A 198 0.28 22.73 11.59
N PHE A 199 0.69 21.89 10.63
CA PHE A 199 2.07 21.40 10.45
C PHE A 199 2.63 20.50 11.55
N SER A 200 1.81 20.15 12.56
CA SER A 200 2.21 19.10 13.50
C SER A 200 2.13 17.73 12.84
N THR A 201 2.98 16.81 13.29
CA THR A 201 3.05 15.45 12.75
C THR A 201 2.70 14.40 13.79
N PHE A 202 2.35 13.21 13.31
CA PHE A 202 2.18 12.01 14.10
C PHE A 202 3.04 10.91 13.49
N ALA A 203 3.75 10.15 14.33
CA ALA A 203 4.60 9.10 13.85
C ALA A 203 4.36 7.76 14.55
N ARG A 204 4.52 6.68 13.80
CA ARG A 204 4.60 5.31 14.29
C ARG A 204 5.88 4.68 13.76
N SER A 205 6.43 3.75 14.52
CA SER A 205 7.61 3.01 14.09
C SER A 205 7.58 1.57 14.57
N SER A 206 8.27 0.73 13.83
CA SER A 206 8.62 -0.64 14.20
C SER A 206 10.11 -0.86 13.94
N GLU A 207 10.65 -1.92 14.54
CA GLU A 207 12.05 -2.32 14.36
C GLU A 207 12.10 -3.81 14.02
N LEU A 208 13.04 -4.17 13.15
CA LEU A 208 13.42 -5.54 12.84
C LEU A 208 14.91 -5.69 13.14
N VAL A 209 15.27 -6.75 13.87
CA VAL A 209 16.66 -7.18 13.96
C VAL A 209 16.96 -8.00 12.71
N MET A 210 17.90 -7.54 11.91
CA MET A 210 18.21 -8.18 10.64
C MET A 210 18.85 -9.56 10.88
N PRO A 211 18.27 -10.65 10.34
CA PRO A 211 18.77 -11.99 10.60
C PRO A 211 20.02 -12.33 9.77
N GLU A 212 20.27 -11.57 8.70
CA GLU A 212 21.38 -11.81 7.77
C GLU A 212 21.98 -10.50 7.27
N SER A 213 23.21 -10.59 6.76
CA SER A 213 23.95 -9.49 6.15
C SER A 213 23.71 -9.44 4.63
N GLY A 214 23.75 -8.25 4.06
CA GLY A 214 23.63 -8.05 2.62
C GLY A 214 23.44 -6.60 2.24
N ARG A 215 22.92 -6.38 1.03
CA ARG A 215 22.63 -5.05 0.48
C ARG A 215 21.18 -4.97 0.02
N PHE A 216 20.41 -3.99 0.49
CA PHE A 216 19.12 -3.72 -0.13
C PHE A 216 19.36 -3.05 -1.48
N VAL A 217 19.04 -3.73 -2.57
CA VAL A 217 19.34 -3.29 -3.94
C VAL A 217 18.16 -2.64 -4.64
N ALA A 218 16.95 -2.83 -4.12
CA ALA A 218 15.75 -2.13 -4.55
C ALA A 218 14.76 -2.00 -3.40
N GLY A 219 13.84 -1.05 -3.51
CA GLY A 219 12.79 -0.88 -2.52
C GLY A 219 11.67 0.04 -2.96
N GLY A 220 10.48 -0.25 -2.44
CA GLY A 220 9.27 0.53 -2.61
C GLY A 220 8.56 0.74 -1.27
N ALA A 221 7.60 1.67 -1.24
CA ALA A 221 6.91 2.06 -0.02
C ALA A 221 5.43 2.32 -0.27
N HIS A 222 4.62 2.24 0.79
CA HIS A 222 3.18 2.43 0.73
C HIS A 222 2.69 3.28 1.91
N LEU A 223 1.96 4.35 1.60
CA LEU A 223 1.30 5.28 2.53
C LEU A 223 -0.12 5.55 2.06
N HIS A 224 -0.97 5.97 3.00
CA HIS A 224 -2.32 6.47 2.70
C HIS A 224 -2.35 8.01 2.69
N GLY A 225 -3.53 8.58 2.43
CA GLY A 225 -3.79 10.00 2.57
C GLY A 225 -3.32 10.59 3.92
N GLY A 226 -2.82 11.82 3.87
CA GLY A 226 -2.18 12.50 5.01
C GLY A 226 -0.73 12.06 5.29
N GLY A 227 -0.20 11.06 4.58
CA GLY A 227 1.18 10.63 4.69
C GLY A 227 2.17 11.74 4.36
N LEU A 228 3.29 11.80 5.08
CA LEU A 228 4.36 12.76 4.80
C LEU A 228 5.64 12.06 4.33
N LYS A 229 5.99 10.93 4.93
CA LYS A 229 7.16 10.12 4.55
C LYS A 229 7.22 8.80 5.31
N LEU A 230 8.00 7.87 4.75
CA LEU A 230 8.52 6.70 5.43
C LEU A 230 10.04 6.81 5.51
N GLU A 231 10.60 6.59 6.69
CA GLU A 231 12.03 6.69 6.96
C GLU A 231 12.56 5.35 7.45
N LEU A 232 13.57 4.82 6.77
CA LEU A 232 14.34 3.66 7.17
C LEU A 232 15.66 4.12 7.78
N SER A 233 16.03 3.57 8.93
CA SER A 233 17.28 3.91 9.62
C SER A 233 17.90 2.70 10.31
N SER A 234 19.22 2.69 10.44
CA SER A 234 19.93 1.76 11.30
C SER A 234 19.91 2.31 12.72
N GLY A 235 19.17 1.64 13.61
CA GLY A 235 19.15 1.95 15.03
C GLY A 235 20.47 1.59 15.73
N THR A 236 21.24 0.65 15.19
CA THR A 236 22.55 0.27 15.75
C THR A 236 23.63 1.28 15.39
N CYS A 237 23.67 1.78 14.16
CA CYS A 237 24.68 2.73 13.69
C CYS A 237 24.25 4.19 13.82
N GLY A 238 22.96 4.46 14.08
CA GLY A 238 22.43 5.81 14.21
C GLY A 238 22.39 6.60 12.91
N VAL A 239 22.30 5.92 11.75
CA VAL A 239 22.33 6.56 10.42
C VAL A 239 21.02 6.34 9.64
N PRO A 240 20.58 7.33 8.84
CA PRO A 240 19.49 7.12 7.89
C PRO A 240 19.95 6.16 6.78
N LEU A 241 19.03 5.32 6.32
CA LEU A 241 19.26 4.35 5.26
C LEU A 241 18.54 4.75 3.97
N PHE A 242 17.26 5.11 4.08
CA PHE A 242 16.43 5.53 2.96
C PHE A 242 15.22 6.33 3.44
N THR A 243 14.79 7.31 2.67
CA THR A 243 13.53 8.04 2.90
C THR A 243 12.68 7.92 1.64
N SER A 244 11.45 7.44 1.81
CA SER A 244 10.44 7.44 0.76
C SER A 244 9.42 8.53 1.00
N GLU A 245 9.20 9.38 0.00
CA GLU A 245 8.30 10.53 0.07
C GLU A 245 7.15 10.39 -0.96
N PRO A 246 5.93 10.82 -0.61
CA PRO A 246 4.78 10.72 -1.49
C PRO A 246 4.78 11.81 -2.55
N THR A 247 4.55 11.42 -3.80
CA THR A 247 4.11 12.32 -4.87
C THR A 247 2.57 12.29 -4.93
N TRP A 248 1.93 13.45 -4.89
CA TRP A 248 0.47 13.58 -4.96
C TRP A 248 -0.03 13.93 -6.37
N GLY A 249 -1.36 13.88 -6.56
CA GLY A 249 -2.00 14.34 -7.78
C GLY A 249 -2.85 13.31 -8.54
N LEU A 250 -3.28 12.22 -7.88
CA LEU A 250 -4.36 11.39 -8.42
C LEU A 250 -5.66 12.21 -8.56
N PRO A 251 -6.52 11.89 -9.54
CA PRO A 251 -7.83 12.51 -9.62
C PRO A 251 -8.66 12.20 -8.37
N LEU A 252 -9.47 13.15 -7.91
CA LEU A 252 -10.43 12.89 -6.83
C LEU A 252 -11.53 11.95 -7.34
N VAL A 253 -11.41 10.66 -7.02
CA VAL A 253 -12.38 9.65 -7.45
C VAL A 253 -13.70 9.80 -6.68
N ARG A 254 -14.83 9.78 -7.39
CA ARG A 254 -16.17 9.94 -6.81
C ARG A 254 -17.02 8.66 -6.99
N PRO A 255 -17.81 8.27 -5.98
CA PRO A 255 -17.87 8.87 -4.64
C PRO A 255 -16.56 8.66 -3.88
N VAL A 256 -16.23 9.60 -2.98
CA VAL A 256 -15.01 9.53 -2.15
C VAL A 256 -15.26 8.49 -1.05
N MET A 257 -14.75 7.27 -1.25
CA MET A 257 -14.99 6.12 -0.36
C MET A 257 -13.90 5.97 0.71
N HIS A 258 -12.71 6.50 0.47
CA HIS A 258 -11.57 6.54 1.38
C HIS A 258 -10.72 7.78 1.07
N GLU A 259 -9.76 8.08 1.96
CA GLU A 259 -8.84 9.18 1.74
C GLU A 259 -7.84 8.79 0.64
N PRO A 260 -7.75 9.52 -0.49
CA PRO A 260 -6.91 9.13 -1.61
C PRO A 260 -5.45 8.96 -1.23
N GLY A 261 -4.83 7.90 -1.74
CA GLY A 261 -3.40 7.67 -1.63
C GLY A 261 -2.55 8.59 -2.52
N PRO A 262 -1.23 8.51 -2.37
CA PRO A 262 -0.30 9.16 -3.29
C PRO A 262 -0.35 8.51 -4.68
N LYS A 263 0.03 9.25 -5.73
CA LYS A 263 0.15 8.71 -7.09
C LYS A 263 1.45 7.94 -7.32
N HIS A 264 2.43 8.15 -6.44
CA HIS A 264 3.75 7.54 -6.46
C HIS A 264 4.39 7.68 -5.08
N MET A 265 5.22 6.73 -4.70
CA MET A 265 6.09 6.80 -3.53
C MET A 265 7.53 6.71 -4.01
N THR A 266 8.46 7.53 -3.50
CA THR A 266 9.87 7.45 -3.89
C THR A 266 10.39 6.02 -3.73
N THR A 267 10.96 5.48 -4.79
CA THR A 267 11.57 4.15 -4.86
C THR A 267 13.07 4.25 -5.10
N PHE A 268 13.78 3.14 -5.02
CA PHE A 268 15.17 3.07 -5.51
C PHE A 268 15.46 1.71 -6.14
N SER A 269 16.42 1.70 -7.06
CA SER A 269 17.02 0.51 -7.65
C SER A 269 18.49 0.80 -7.93
N ALA A 270 19.39 0.14 -7.21
CA ALA A 270 20.82 0.44 -7.24
C ALA A 270 21.67 -0.78 -6.89
N ALA A 271 22.53 -1.21 -7.83
CA ALA A 271 23.45 -2.33 -7.63
C ALA A 271 24.41 -2.19 -6.43
N PRO A 272 24.94 -0.99 -6.09
CA PRO A 272 25.72 -0.81 -4.87
C PRO A 272 24.93 -1.08 -3.58
N GLY A 273 23.61 -0.88 -3.63
CA GLY A 273 22.65 -1.13 -2.56
C GLY A 273 22.94 -0.42 -1.22
N ILE A 274 21.99 -0.53 -0.29
CA ILE A 274 22.16 -0.06 1.09
C ILE A 274 22.75 -1.20 1.91
N PRO A 275 23.95 -1.08 2.49
CA PRO A 275 24.57 -2.16 3.26
C PRO A 275 23.86 -2.34 4.60
N ILE A 276 23.60 -3.61 4.96
CA ILE A 276 22.93 -4.02 6.20
C ILE A 276 23.62 -5.25 6.74
N PHE A 277 24.00 -5.24 8.01
CA PHE A 277 24.66 -6.37 8.65
C PHE A 277 23.68 -7.13 9.55
N ALA A 278 23.92 -8.44 9.69
CA ALA A 278 23.17 -9.27 10.63
C ALA A 278 23.29 -8.70 12.06
N GLY A 279 22.16 -8.61 12.75
CA GLY A 279 22.06 -7.98 14.08
C GLY A 279 21.79 -6.48 14.06
N ASP A 280 21.80 -5.81 12.91
CA ASP A 280 21.38 -4.41 12.82
C ASP A 280 19.89 -4.27 13.21
N ARG A 281 19.57 -3.25 14.01
CA ARG A 281 18.20 -2.90 14.38
C ARG A 281 17.67 -1.91 13.36
N VAL A 282 17.11 -2.41 12.28
CA VAL A 282 16.55 -1.57 11.22
C VAL A 282 15.17 -1.07 11.65
N ARG A 283 15.04 0.25 11.74
CA ARG A 283 13.81 0.93 12.16
C ARG A 283 13.09 1.53 10.95
N LEU A 284 11.82 1.18 10.79
CA LEU A 284 10.89 1.87 9.91
C LEU A 284 10.07 2.88 10.71
N ARG A 285 9.97 4.11 10.22
CA ARG A 285 9.11 5.17 10.79
C ARG A 285 8.17 5.73 9.73
N ALA A 286 6.88 5.67 10.00
CA ALA A 286 5.84 6.35 9.23
C ALA A 286 5.49 7.68 9.88
N THR A 287 5.49 8.77 9.11
CA THR A 287 5.14 10.11 9.57
C THR A 287 3.97 10.65 8.75
N TYR A 288 2.96 11.18 9.44
CA TYR A 288 1.71 11.72 8.88
C TYR A 288 1.44 13.14 9.39
N ASP A 289 0.66 13.93 8.64
CA ASP A 289 0.03 15.16 9.15
C ASP A 289 -0.85 14.83 10.35
N ASN A 290 -0.83 15.68 11.37
CA ASN A 290 -1.65 15.52 12.58
C ASN A 290 -2.56 16.75 12.82
N SER A 291 -2.69 17.61 11.81
CA SER A 291 -3.61 18.75 11.86
C SER A 291 -5.06 18.34 11.58
N LEU A 292 -5.27 17.19 10.94
CA LEU A 292 -6.57 16.57 10.70
C LEU A 292 -6.52 15.06 11.00
N PRO A 293 -7.67 14.43 11.30
CA PRO A 293 -7.72 12.99 11.51
C PRO A 293 -7.43 12.22 10.21
N HIS A 294 -6.58 11.20 10.30
CA HIS A 294 -6.35 10.23 9.23
C HIS A 294 -6.55 8.84 9.82
N THR A 295 -7.39 8.01 9.21
CA THR A 295 -7.79 6.71 9.78
C THR A 295 -7.53 5.57 8.84
N ARG A 296 -7.31 4.39 9.41
CA ARG A 296 -6.93 3.19 8.69
C ARG A 296 -5.70 3.39 7.80
N VAL A 297 -4.76 4.24 8.22
CA VAL A 297 -3.53 4.54 7.48
C VAL A 297 -2.49 3.43 7.65
N MET A 298 -1.60 3.28 6.68
CA MET A 298 -0.54 2.27 6.68
C MET A 298 0.86 2.90 6.70
N GLY A 299 1.89 2.10 6.88
CA GLY A 299 3.28 2.55 6.78
C GLY A 299 4.17 1.36 6.52
N ILE A 300 4.37 1.06 5.23
CA ILE A 300 4.97 -0.19 4.77
C ILE A 300 6.12 0.12 3.82
N MET A 301 7.21 -0.64 3.92
CA MET A 301 8.26 -0.70 2.90
C MET A 301 8.53 -2.16 2.52
N LEU A 302 8.69 -2.42 1.22
CA LEU A 302 9.15 -3.70 0.71
C LEU A 302 10.54 -3.51 0.12
N LEU A 303 11.54 -4.20 0.68
CA LEU A 303 12.95 -4.05 0.32
C LEU A 303 13.52 -5.38 -0.17
N TYR A 304 14.40 -5.36 -1.17
CA TYR A 304 15.00 -6.56 -1.74
C TYR A 304 16.46 -6.68 -1.33
N LEU A 305 16.75 -7.58 -0.40
CA LEU A 305 18.09 -7.82 0.12
C LEU A 305 18.83 -8.81 -0.79
N ALA A 306 19.98 -8.44 -1.34
CA ALA A 306 20.95 -9.40 -1.87
C ALA A 306 21.87 -9.85 -0.72
N PRO A 307 21.79 -11.10 -0.24
CA PRO A 307 22.64 -11.56 0.86
C PRO A 307 24.12 -11.54 0.47
N GLY A 308 24.98 -11.18 1.41
CA GLY A 308 26.41 -11.09 1.15
C GLY A 308 27.20 -10.43 2.27
N PRO A 309 28.54 -10.46 2.18
CA PRO A 309 29.40 -9.81 3.17
C PRO A 309 29.24 -8.29 3.10
N VAL A 310 29.05 -7.67 4.26
CA VAL A 310 29.15 -6.22 4.46
C VAL A 310 29.88 -5.93 5.76
N THR A 311 30.47 -4.75 5.85
CA THR A 311 31.07 -4.29 7.13
C THR A 311 29.98 -3.67 7.99
N ALA A 312 30.02 -3.92 9.31
CA ALA A 312 29.10 -3.26 10.23
C ALA A 312 29.24 -1.73 10.14
N CYS A 313 28.12 -1.03 10.06
CA CYS A 313 28.08 0.43 9.87
C CYS A 313 28.84 0.95 8.64
N GLU A 314 28.92 0.13 7.57
CA GLU A 314 29.40 0.60 6.28
C GLU A 314 28.61 1.82 5.79
N ARG A 315 29.29 2.74 5.11
CA ARG A 315 28.67 3.97 4.59
C ARG A 315 27.60 3.63 3.55
N VAL A 316 26.40 4.19 3.72
CA VAL A 316 25.34 4.12 2.71
C VAL A 316 25.77 4.90 1.46
N PRO A 317 25.75 4.29 0.26
CA PRO A 317 26.08 4.99 -0.97
C PRO A 317 24.99 5.98 -1.35
N THR A 318 25.33 6.96 -2.20
CA THR A 318 24.33 7.82 -2.82
C THR A 318 23.46 6.99 -3.76
N LEU A 319 22.16 6.95 -3.49
CA LEU A 319 21.18 6.28 -4.35
C LEU A 319 20.82 7.17 -5.55
N PRO A 320 20.48 6.59 -6.71
CA PRO A 320 19.97 7.37 -7.83
C PRO A 320 18.67 8.09 -7.47
N ALA A 321 18.47 9.27 -8.03
CA ALA A 321 17.22 9.99 -7.88
C ALA A 321 16.09 9.25 -8.61
N ASP A 322 14.91 9.19 -7.99
CA ASP A 322 13.71 8.66 -8.62
C ASP A 322 13.06 9.74 -9.51
N PRO A 323 13.01 9.54 -10.85
CA PRO A 323 12.50 10.54 -11.77
C PRO A 323 10.99 10.77 -11.66
N LEU A 324 10.23 9.85 -11.04
CA LEU A 324 8.79 10.00 -10.81
C LEU A 324 8.49 10.68 -9.46
N SER A 325 9.50 10.85 -8.62
CA SER A 325 9.37 11.52 -7.34
C SER A 325 9.24 13.04 -7.52
N SER A 326 8.13 13.59 -7.03
CA SER A 326 7.91 15.03 -6.91
C SER A 326 7.14 15.31 -5.61
N PRO A 327 7.84 15.24 -4.46
CA PRO A 327 7.21 15.32 -3.15
C PRO A 327 6.44 16.62 -2.96
N SER A 328 5.26 16.53 -2.35
CA SER A 328 4.43 17.69 -2.05
C SER A 328 3.59 17.43 -0.79
N ALA A 329 2.95 18.49 -0.27
CA ALA A 329 2.05 18.35 0.87
C ALA A 329 0.82 17.50 0.49
N PRO A 330 0.33 16.63 1.40
CA PRO A 330 -0.86 15.84 1.15
C PRO A 330 -2.08 16.75 0.90
N PRO A 331 -2.99 16.37 -0.02
CA PRO A 331 -4.23 17.10 -0.22
C PRO A 331 -5.09 17.03 1.05
N ARG A 332 -5.72 18.15 1.41
CA ARG A 332 -6.70 18.15 2.49
C ARG A 332 -8.02 17.58 1.99
N VAL A 333 -8.38 16.39 2.47
CA VAL A 333 -9.64 15.71 2.13
C VAL A 333 -10.47 15.52 3.40
N VAL A 334 -11.77 15.83 3.30
CA VAL A 334 -12.75 15.50 4.34
C VAL A 334 -13.66 14.42 3.80
N LEU A 335 -13.60 13.23 4.39
CA LEU A 335 -14.42 12.10 3.98
C LEU A 335 -15.91 12.36 4.29
N PRO A 336 -16.79 12.31 3.27
CA PRO A 336 -18.22 12.39 3.48
C PRO A 336 -18.78 11.06 4.00
N LEU A 337 -19.97 11.10 4.59
CA LEU A 337 -20.79 9.88 4.71
C LEU A 337 -21.58 9.71 3.42
N LEU A 338 -21.38 8.60 2.73
CA LEU A 338 -22.07 8.28 1.47
C LEU A 338 -23.53 7.86 1.68
N LYS A 339 -23.87 7.46 2.91
CA LYS A 339 -25.23 7.24 3.38
C LYS A 339 -25.47 8.11 4.61
N GLN A 340 -26.60 8.80 4.67
CA GLN A 340 -26.95 9.60 5.83
C GLN A 340 -27.70 8.74 6.86
N PRO A 341 -27.21 8.62 8.11
CA PRO A 341 -27.94 7.94 9.18
C PRO A 341 -29.29 8.59 9.44
N ARG A 342 -30.35 7.78 9.62
CA ARG A 342 -31.73 8.26 9.82
C ARG A 342 -32.23 8.00 11.25
N GLY A 343 -33.41 8.51 11.57
CA GLY A 343 -34.09 8.25 12.85
C GLY A 343 -33.65 9.15 14.02
N PRO A 344 -34.20 8.95 15.23
CA PRO A 344 -33.84 9.71 16.42
C PRO A 344 -32.48 9.27 17.00
N ALA A 345 -31.80 10.19 17.68
CA ALA A 345 -30.56 9.86 18.39
C ALA A 345 -30.87 9.06 19.66
N ARG A 346 -30.15 7.94 19.88
CA ARG A 346 -30.28 7.08 21.05
C ARG A 346 -29.25 7.44 22.12
N LEU A 347 -29.66 7.39 23.39
CA LEU A 347 -28.80 7.59 24.56
C LEU A 347 -28.35 6.23 25.10
N VAL A 348 -27.38 5.61 24.42
CA VAL A 348 -26.86 4.27 24.74
C VAL A 348 -25.33 4.30 24.80
N LEU A 349 -24.72 3.39 25.57
CA LEU A 349 -23.27 3.25 25.67
C LEU A 349 -22.70 2.06 24.87
N SER A 350 -23.57 1.30 24.21
CA SER A 350 -23.15 0.22 23.32
C SER A 350 -24.12 0.00 22.18
N THR A 351 -23.63 -0.60 21.11
CA THR A 351 -24.41 -1.10 19.98
C THR A 351 -23.77 -2.34 19.38
N PHE A 352 -24.52 -3.11 18.60
CA PHE A 352 -23.96 -4.17 17.78
C PHE A 352 -23.48 -3.65 16.42
N VAL A 353 -22.59 -4.41 15.80
CA VAL A 353 -22.15 -4.33 14.40
C VAL A 353 -22.41 -5.70 13.82
N SER A 354 -23.25 -5.74 12.79
CA SER A 354 -23.57 -6.96 12.06
C SER A 354 -23.57 -6.64 10.57
N ASP A 355 -23.78 -7.67 9.76
CA ASP A 355 -23.85 -7.58 8.30
C ASP A 355 -24.65 -6.35 7.83
N PHE A 356 -23.90 -5.41 7.25
CA PHE A 356 -24.36 -4.17 6.62
C PHE A 356 -25.06 -3.15 7.53
N GLN A 357 -24.91 -3.22 8.87
CA GLN A 357 -25.51 -2.25 9.79
C GLN A 357 -24.76 -2.01 11.11
N TYR A 358 -24.92 -0.79 11.63
CA TYR A 358 -24.68 -0.48 13.04
C TYR A 358 -26.03 -0.47 13.76
N GLY A 359 -26.15 -1.12 14.92
CA GLY A 359 -27.45 -1.21 15.63
C GLY A 359 -28.06 0.10 16.13
N ALA A 360 -27.33 1.22 16.01
CA ALA A 360 -27.79 2.55 16.34
C ALA A 360 -27.14 3.56 15.39
N ASP A 361 -27.84 3.91 14.32
CA ASP A 361 -27.41 4.90 13.32
C ASP A 361 -27.05 6.27 13.91
N ARG A 362 -27.75 6.69 14.97
CA ARG A 362 -27.50 7.98 15.64
C ARG A 362 -27.42 7.79 17.13
N VAL A 363 -26.34 8.27 17.74
CA VAL A 363 -26.08 8.17 19.18
C VAL A 363 -25.78 9.54 19.75
N SER A 364 -26.30 9.84 20.95
CA SER A 364 -25.88 11.00 21.72
C SER A 364 -25.17 10.56 22.99
N LEU A 365 -23.97 11.10 23.22
CA LEU A 365 -23.13 10.79 24.37
C LEU A 365 -22.81 12.07 25.15
N LYS A 366 -22.60 11.93 26.46
CA LYS A 366 -21.91 12.95 27.25
C LYS A 366 -20.41 12.86 26.99
N ARG A 367 -19.70 13.99 27.00
CA ARG A 367 -18.24 14.02 26.97
C ARG A 367 -17.65 13.17 28.09
N GLY A 368 -16.65 12.37 27.76
CA GLY A 368 -15.98 11.43 28.65
C GLY A 368 -16.53 10.01 28.61
N SER A 369 -17.70 9.78 27.98
CA SER A 369 -18.29 8.46 27.81
C SER A 369 -17.40 7.51 26.99
N THR A 370 -17.40 6.24 27.38
CA THR A 370 -16.86 5.16 26.55
C THR A 370 -18.02 4.47 25.84
N PHE A 371 -17.93 4.33 24.53
CA PHE A 371 -18.91 3.61 23.73
C PHE A 371 -18.32 2.29 23.23
N ARG A 372 -19.14 1.23 23.19
CA ARG A 372 -18.73 -0.11 22.75
C ARG A 372 -19.51 -0.57 21.52
N TRP A 373 -18.80 -1.07 20.53
CA TRP A 373 -19.34 -1.79 19.39
C TRP A 373 -19.10 -3.28 19.57
N GLN A 374 -20.15 -4.10 19.49
CA GLN A 374 -20.09 -5.55 19.57
C GLN A 374 -20.24 -6.15 18.18
N PHE A 375 -19.20 -6.82 17.67
CA PHE A 375 -19.22 -7.46 16.37
C PHE A 375 -19.80 -8.86 16.50
N ALA A 376 -20.86 -9.13 15.73
CA ALA A 376 -21.53 -10.42 15.67
C ALA A 376 -22.11 -10.60 14.26
N GLY A 377 -21.29 -11.11 13.34
CA GLY A 377 -21.72 -11.41 11.97
C GLY A 377 -20.76 -12.38 11.28
N PRO A 378 -21.21 -13.05 10.19
CA PRO A 378 -20.33 -13.85 9.36
C PRO A 378 -19.35 -12.99 8.54
N SER A 379 -19.70 -11.73 8.25
CA SER A 379 -18.88 -10.81 7.45
C SER A 379 -17.96 -9.94 8.32
N ARG A 380 -16.80 -9.54 7.78
CA ARG A 380 -15.91 -8.58 8.46
C ARG A 380 -16.50 -7.17 8.36
N HIS A 381 -16.46 -6.43 9.47
CA HIS A 381 -16.81 -5.02 9.53
C HIS A 381 -15.78 -4.23 10.33
N ASP A 382 -15.87 -2.92 10.25
CA ASP A 382 -15.08 -2.01 11.07
C ASP A 382 -15.92 -0.83 11.55
N VAL A 383 -15.33 -0.04 12.44
CA VAL A 383 -15.83 1.25 12.89
C VAL A 383 -14.72 2.26 12.62
N THR A 384 -14.91 3.08 11.60
CA THR A 384 -13.89 4.03 11.13
C THR A 384 -14.43 5.44 11.10
N LEU A 385 -13.64 6.40 11.59
CA LEU A 385 -14.00 7.81 11.45
C LEU A 385 -13.89 8.26 9.98
N ALA A 386 -14.99 8.75 9.42
CA ALA A 386 -14.94 9.55 8.19
C ALA A 386 -14.52 10.98 8.51
N SER A 387 -15.20 11.63 9.45
CA SER A 387 -14.85 12.98 9.89
C SER A 387 -15.32 13.26 11.31
N GLY A 388 -14.56 14.08 12.04
CA GLY A 388 -14.90 14.46 13.40
C GLY A 388 -13.70 14.95 14.22
N PRO A 389 -13.86 15.14 15.54
CA PRO A 389 -12.84 15.77 16.37
C PRO A 389 -11.56 14.96 16.67
N VAL A 390 -11.61 13.62 16.60
CA VAL A 390 -10.46 12.75 16.93
C VAL A 390 -10.52 11.48 16.08
N GLY A 391 -9.44 11.20 15.34
CA GLY A 391 -9.26 10.01 14.49
C GLY A 391 -9.18 8.70 15.27
N PHE A 392 -9.97 7.71 14.83
CA PHE A 392 -9.87 6.33 15.27
C PHE A 392 -10.46 5.38 14.24
N ALA A 393 -9.98 4.14 14.26
CA ALA A 393 -10.58 3.03 13.56
C ALA A 393 -10.46 1.76 14.42
N SER A 394 -11.43 0.87 14.32
CA SER A 394 -11.26 -0.52 14.77
C SER A 394 -10.44 -1.31 13.75
N GLU A 395 -9.95 -2.48 14.18
CA GLU A 395 -9.59 -3.53 13.24
C GLU A 395 -10.83 -4.02 12.48
N SER A 396 -10.62 -4.68 11.34
CA SER A 396 -11.65 -5.38 10.59
C SER A 396 -12.00 -6.70 11.28
N LEU A 397 -13.15 -6.74 11.94
CA LEU A 397 -13.59 -7.84 12.81
C LEU A 397 -14.90 -8.45 12.29
N ALA A 398 -15.00 -9.78 12.28
CA ALA A 398 -16.28 -10.47 12.13
C ALA A 398 -16.97 -10.68 13.50
N GLN A 399 -16.16 -10.93 14.53
CA GLN A 399 -16.59 -11.17 15.90
C GLN A 399 -15.71 -10.39 16.89
N GLY A 400 -16.24 -10.10 18.07
CA GLY A 400 -15.50 -9.46 19.15
C GLY A 400 -16.06 -8.08 19.52
N SER A 401 -15.21 -7.15 19.96
CA SER A 401 -15.68 -5.81 20.26
C SER A 401 -14.60 -4.74 20.17
N PHE A 402 -15.03 -3.53 19.85
CA PHE A 402 -14.22 -2.32 19.86
C PHE A 402 -14.80 -1.32 20.85
N ARG A 403 -13.94 -0.53 21.50
CA ARG A 403 -14.35 0.53 22.43
C ARG A 403 -13.55 1.79 22.16
N PHE A 404 -14.21 2.93 22.26
CA PHE A 404 -13.56 4.24 22.15
C PHE A 404 -14.09 5.19 23.24
N ARG A 405 -13.20 5.97 23.83
CA ARG A 405 -13.56 6.99 24.84
C ARG A 405 -13.63 8.36 24.19
N PHE A 406 -14.81 8.96 24.22
CA PHE A 406 -15.12 10.23 23.57
C PHE A 406 -14.80 11.41 24.49
N THR A 407 -13.56 11.89 24.45
CA THR A 407 -13.09 12.98 25.32
C THR A 407 -13.28 14.38 24.74
N LYS A 408 -13.51 14.52 23.42
CA LYS A 408 -13.80 15.80 22.77
C LYS A 408 -15.27 15.89 22.37
N ALA A 409 -15.88 17.04 22.61
CA ALA A 409 -17.24 17.33 22.13
C ALA A 409 -17.23 17.51 20.61
N GLY A 410 -18.38 17.26 19.98
CA GLY A 410 -18.57 17.40 18.54
C GLY A 410 -19.27 16.21 17.89
N THR A 411 -19.34 16.27 16.56
CA THR A 411 -20.01 15.24 15.75
C THR A 411 -18.98 14.33 15.11
N TYR A 412 -19.03 13.05 15.47
CA TYR A 412 -18.24 11.98 14.90
C TYR A 412 -19.09 11.28 13.84
N ARG A 413 -18.63 11.31 12.60
CA ARG A 413 -19.23 10.61 11.46
C ARG A 413 -18.41 9.35 11.21
N LEU A 414 -19.05 8.20 11.37
CA LEU A 414 -18.43 6.89 11.30
C LEU A 414 -19.01 6.10 10.12
N PHE A 415 -18.21 5.23 9.56
CA PHE A 415 -18.59 4.32 8.50
C PHE A 415 -17.80 3.01 8.59
N CYS A 416 -18.26 1.98 7.89
CA CYS A 416 -17.48 0.77 7.70
C CYS A 416 -16.70 0.92 6.40
N SER A 417 -15.37 0.82 6.46
CA SER A 417 -14.49 0.97 5.29
C SER A 417 -14.71 -0.12 4.23
N LEU A 418 -15.16 -1.30 4.65
CA LEU A 418 -15.54 -2.40 3.75
C LEU A 418 -16.94 -2.21 3.11
N HIS A 419 -17.77 -1.34 3.69
CA HIS A 419 -19.17 -1.12 3.27
C HIS A 419 -19.56 0.37 3.28
N PRO A 420 -18.81 1.25 2.57
CA PRO A 420 -18.85 2.70 2.79
C PRO A 420 -20.19 3.35 2.40
N THR A 421 -20.96 2.70 1.54
CA THR A 421 -22.29 3.15 1.10
C THR A 421 -23.45 2.54 1.89
N GLN A 422 -23.20 1.55 2.75
CA GLN A 422 -24.24 0.80 3.44
C GLN A 422 -24.24 1.06 4.96
N MET A 423 -23.06 1.22 5.56
CA MET A 423 -22.89 1.29 7.02
C MET A 423 -22.35 2.65 7.43
N THR A 424 -23.20 3.44 8.08
CA THR A 424 -22.83 4.78 8.57
C THR A 424 -23.46 5.02 9.93
N GLN A 425 -22.76 5.75 10.80
CA GLN A 425 -23.23 6.11 12.13
C GLN A 425 -22.82 7.55 12.45
N ILE A 426 -23.68 8.29 13.13
CA ILE A 426 -23.35 9.60 13.70
C ILE A 426 -23.38 9.50 15.22
N ILE A 427 -22.29 9.88 15.86
CA ILE A 427 -22.21 10.05 17.31
C ILE A 427 -22.02 11.53 17.63
N THR A 428 -22.99 12.13 18.34
CA THR A 428 -22.89 13.51 18.83
C THR A 428 -22.50 13.50 20.30
N VAL A 429 -21.34 14.06 20.61
CA VAL A 429 -20.80 14.17 21.96
C VAL A 429 -21.05 15.60 22.47
N ARG A 430 -21.78 15.71 23.58
CA ARG A 430 -22.17 16.97 24.21
C ARG A 430 -21.42 17.21 25.51
#